data_AF-A0A2E6SHK8-F1
#
_entry.id   AF-A0A2E6SHK8-F1
#
_cell.length_a   1.000
_cell.length_b   1.000
_cell.length_c   1.000
_cell.angle_alpha   90.00
_cell.angle_beta   90.00
_cell.angle_gamma   90.00
#
_symmetry.space_group_name_H-M   'P 1'
#
loop_
_entity.id
_entity.type
_entity.pdbx_description
1 polymer ?
#
loop_
_entity_poly.entity_id
_entity_poly.type
_entity_poly.pdbx_seq_one_letter_code
_entity_poly.pdbx_strand_id
1 'polypeptide(L)'
;MKKTLIKYLGKNSGQSLAEFAVITAMMATFIATASAKLSDMMEGSKVRKAEEEMDKILIQAQNFYQETATQEGRGRFPGQDKYNMAVGGYTSELELIDDIQLFETFDSEIGANWCSIFGIDHEKAPMPAGSFFENDTVVAEDVCNACPETRFPGHEDWLYKFGGEAMGSPFQDGHFIYAVIPGSGSGDDAEPPILYIADSENPKFLNKMLQF
;
A
#
# COMPACT_ATOMS: atom_id res chain seq x y z
N MET A 1 39.35 66.72 -36.85
CA MET A 1 40.25 65.74 -36.20
C MET A 1 39.40 64.66 -35.52
N LYS A 2 38.85 63.68 -36.27
CA LYS A 2 38.10 62.52 -35.72
C LYS A 2 38.17 61.36 -36.71
N LYS A 3 39.30 60.67 -36.74
CA LYS A 3 39.40 59.30 -37.27
C LYS A 3 40.12 58.49 -36.20
N THR A 4 39.92 57.17 -36.22
CA THR A 4 40.62 56.15 -35.41
C THR A 4 40.23 55.98 -33.94
N LEU A 5 38.98 55.64 -33.65
CA LEU A 5 38.62 54.89 -32.41
C LEU A 5 37.92 53.55 -32.70
N ILE A 6 37.43 53.30 -33.92
CA ILE A 6 36.61 52.11 -34.25
C ILE A 6 37.44 50.87 -34.62
N LYS A 7 38.78 50.97 -34.71
CA LYS A 7 39.65 49.85 -35.14
C LYS A 7 40.14 48.91 -34.03
N TYR A 8 39.70 49.11 -32.78
CA TYR A 8 40.17 48.31 -31.63
C TYR A 8 39.11 47.40 -30.99
N LEU A 9 37.88 47.37 -31.49
CA LEU A 9 36.88 46.38 -31.09
C LEU A 9 37.04 45.14 -31.98
N GLY A 10 37.86 44.19 -31.55
CA GLY A 10 37.90 42.86 -32.15
C GLY A 10 36.51 42.23 -32.10
N LYS A 11 36.04 41.70 -33.24
CA LYS A 11 34.80 40.91 -33.28
C LYS A 11 35.02 39.58 -32.53
N ASN A 12 34.68 39.53 -31.25
CA ASN A 12 34.59 38.29 -30.46
C ASN A 12 33.18 37.67 -30.57
N SER A 13 32.48 37.80 -31.71
CA SER A 13 31.04 37.56 -31.82
C SER A 13 30.62 36.09 -31.95
N GLY A 14 31.46 35.14 -31.54
CA GLY A 14 31.19 33.70 -31.72
C GLY A 14 31.72 32.79 -30.60
N GLN A 15 32.81 33.17 -29.93
CA GLN A 15 33.39 32.33 -28.85
C GLN A 15 32.49 32.25 -27.62
N SER A 16 31.92 33.37 -27.13
CA SER A 16 31.11 33.33 -25.90
C SER A 16 29.77 32.63 -26.10
N LEU A 17 29.17 32.72 -27.29
CA LEU A 17 27.90 32.05 -27.61
C LEU A 17 28.09 30.54 -27.74
N ALA A 18 29.18 30.12 -28.39
CA ALA A 18 29.53 28.71 -28.49
C ALA A 18 29.88 28.11 -27.12
N GLU A 19 30.64 28.82 -26.28
CA GLU A 19 30.96 28.37 -24.92
C GLU A 19 29.72 28.27 -24.03
N PHE A 20 28.83 29.27 -24.07
CA PHE A 20 27.57 29.22 -23.34
C PHE A 20 26.67 28.08 -23.83
N ALA A 21 26.60 27.85 -25.14
CA ALA A 21 25.84 26.75 -25.73
C ALA A 21 26.41 25.39 -25.32
N VAL A 22 27.73 25.23 -25.27
CA VAL A 22 28.39 23.99 -24.84
C VAL A 22 28.14 23.72 -23.35
N ILE A 23 28.27 24.73 -22.49
CA ILE A 23 27.97 24.59 -21.06
C ILE A 23 26.49 24.26 -20.85
N THR A 24 25.59 24.95 -21.55
CA THR A 24 24.14 24.68 -21.49
C THR A 24 23.84 23.27 -21.98
N ALA A 25 24.45 22.83 -23.08
CA ALA A 25 24.28 21.48 -23.61
C ALA A 25 24.80 20.41 -22.64
N MET A 26 25.97 20.64 -22.02
CA MET A 26 26.52 19.74 -21.01
C MET A 26 25.62 19.68 -19.77
N MET A 27 25.20 20.81 -19.23
CA MET A 27 24.26 20.86 -18.10
C MET A 27 22.94 20.18 -18.45
N ALA A 28 22.40 20.40 -19.65
CA ALA A 28 21.19 19.73 -20.12
C ALA A 28 21.39 18.21 -20.19
N THR A 29 22.55 17.72 -20.66
CA THR A 29 22.85 16.28 -20.68
C THR A 29 23.02 15.70 -19.27
N PHE A 30 23.66 16.42 -18.34
CA PHE A 30 23.76 15.99 -16.95
C PHE A 30 22.40 15.97 -16.27
N ILE A 31 21.58 17.01 -16.43
CA ILE A 31 20.22 17.06 -15.90
C ILE A 31 19.39 15.90 -16.46
N ALA A 32 19.43 15.67 -17.78
CA ALA A 32 18.69 14.57 -18.40
C ALA A 32 19.09 13.18 -17.84
N THR A 33 20.39 12.91 -17.69
CA THR A 33 20.87 11.63 -17.13
C THR A 33 20.63 11.50 -15.62
N ALA A 34 20.76 12.59 -14.86
CA ALA A 34 20.49 12.62 -13.43
C ALA A 34 18.99 12.45 -13.14
N SER A 35 18.11 13.05 -13.95
CA SER A 35 16.66 12.89 -13.82
C SER A 35 16.23 11.44 -14.01
N ALA A 36 16.77 10.74 -15.02
CA ALA A 36 16.46 9.32 -15.24
C ALA A 36 16.87 8.45 -14.04
N LYS A 37 18.09 8.66 -13.49
CA LYS A 37 18.55 7.88 -12.34
C LYS A 37 17.85 8.27 -11.04
N LEU A 38 17.49 9.54 -10.88
CA LEU A 38 16.72 10.03 -9.74
C LEU A 38 15.30 9.43 -9.75
N SER A 39 14.68 9.28 -10.91
CA SER A 39 13.36 8.65 -11.06
C SER A 39 13.36 7.21 -10.56
N ASP A 40 14.33 6.40 -11.03
CA ASP A 40 14.53 5.01 -10.61
C ASP A 40 14.76 4.90 -9.08
N MET A 41 15.59 5.80 -8.52
CA MET A 41 15.82 5.86 -7.07
C MET A 41 14.55 6.26 -6.29
N MET A 42 13.75 7.18 -6.83
CA MET A 42 12.48 7.61 -6.23
C MET A 42 11.45 6.48 -6.23
N GLU A 43 11.39 5.69 -7.30
CA GLU A 43 10.50 4.53 -7.41
C GLU A 43 10.85 3.46 -6.38
N GLY A 44 12.12 3.06 -6.27
CA GLY A 44 12.56 2.16 -5.21
C GLY A 44 12.33 2.71 -3.80
N SER A 45 12.38 4.04 -3.64
CA SER A 45 12.06 4.68 -2.36
C SER A 45 10.57 4.62 -2.01
N LYS A 46 9.66 4.61 -3.00
CA LYS A 46 8.21 4.40 -2.76
C LYS A 46 7.93 2.97 -2.34
N VAL A 47 8.53 1.99 -3.03
CA VAL A 47 8.42 0.57 -2.68
C VAL A 47 8.83 0.34 -1.22
N ARG A 48 10.02 0.82 -0.83
CA ARG A 48 10.50 0.69 0.56
C ARG A 48 9.56 1.36 1.57
N LYS A 49 8.98 2.52 1.24
CA LYS A 49 8.00 3.18 2.11
C LYS A 49 6.71 2.35 2.24
N ALA A 50 6.20 1.80 1.14
CA ALA A 50 5.01 0.94 1.17
C ALA A 50 5.26 -0.30 2.04
N GLU A 51 6.44 -0.92 1.90
CA GLU A 51 6.86 -2.03 2.76
C GLU A 51 6.92 -1.66 4.25
N GLU A 52 7.47 -0.48 4.57
CA GLU A 52 7.55 0.04 5.94
C GLU A 52 6.17 0.35 6.53
N GLU A 53 5.24 0.90 5.75
CA GLU A 53 3.87 1.14 6.20
C GLU A 53 3.12 -0.18 6.40
N MET A 54 3.25 -1.15 5.48
CA MET A 54 2.69 -2.50 5.66
C MET A 54 3.24 -3.19 6.91
N ASP A 55 4.52 -3.04 7.23
CA ASP A 55 5.11 -3.60 8.46
C ASP A 55 4.47 -3.01 9.72
N LYS A 56 4.14 -1.71 9.73
CA LYS A 56 3.41 -1.12 10.87
C LYS A 56 2.02 -1.75 11.01
N ILE A 57 1.33 -2.01 9.90
CA ILE A 57 0.02 -2.66 9.92
C ILE A 57 0.14 -4.09 10.48
N LEU A 58 1.15 -4.86 10.06
CA LEU A 58 1.39 -6.20 10.59
C LEU A 58 1.74 -6.18 12.08
N ILE A 59 2.53 -5.22 12.56
CA ILE A 59 2.84 -5.09 13.98
C ILE A 59 1.57 -4.81 14.79
N GLN A 60 0.70 -3.92 14.32
CA GLN A 60 -0.59 -3.67 14.98
C GLN A 60 -1.50 -4.91 14.95
N ALA A 61 -1.53 -5.63 13.82
CA ALA A 61 -2.27 -6.88 13.70
C ALA A 61 -1.76 -7.94 14.68
N GLN A 62 -0.44 -8.05 14.83
CA GLN A 62 0.19 -8.98 15.75
C GLN A 62 -0.15 -8.64 17.20
N ASN A 63 -0.08 -7.37 17.59
CA ASN A 63 -0.47 -6.95 18.94
C ASN A 63 -1.93 -7.32 19.23
N PHE A 64 -2.83 -7.04 18.28
CA PHE A 64 -4.25 -7.38 18.43
C PHE A 64 -4.50 -8.89 18.51
N TYR A 65 -3.79 -9.68 17.70
CA TYR A 65 -3.87 -11.13 17.76
C TYR A 65 -3.44 -11.66 19.13
N GLN A 66 -2.35 -11.13 19.70
CA GLN A 66 -1.87 -11.56 21.02
C GLN A 66 -2.80 -11.13 22.16
N GLU A 67 -3.38 -9.94 22.07
CA GLU A 67 -4.39 -9.45 23.03
C GLU A 67 -5.64 -10.33 23.02
N THR A 68 -6.17 -10.63 21.83
CA THR A 68 -7.35 -11.50 21.68
C THR A 68 -7.04 -12.94 22.07
N ALA A 69 -5.84 -13.45 21.74
CA ALA A 69 -5.39 -14.77 22.20
C ALA A 69 -5.35 -14.87 23.73
N THR A 70 -4.95 -13.80 24.42
CA THR A 70 -4.88 -13.76 25.88
C THR A 70 -6.26 -13.62 26.52
N GLN A 71 -7.14 -12.78 25.96
CA GLN A 71 -8.45 -12.48 26.53
C GLN A 71 -9.51 -13.54 26.19
N GLU A 72 -9.53 -13.98 24.93
CA GLU A 72 -10.54 -14.88 24.35
C GLU A 72 -10.04 -16.33 24.25
N GLY A 73 -8.75 -16.58 24.54
CA GLY A 73 -8.09 -17.89 24.46
C GLY A 73 -7.67 -18.30 23.05
N ARG A 74 -8.10 -17.56 22.01
CA ARG A 74 -7.69 -17.71 20.62
C ARG A 74 -7.53 -16.35 19.97
N GLY A 75 -6.46 -16.18 19.21
CA GLY A 75 -6.19 -14.92 18.51
C GLY A 75 -7.06 -14.78 17.27
N ARG A 76 -7.43 -13.54 16.97
CA ARG A 76 -8.13 -13.14 15.74
C ARG A 76 -7.55 -11.83 15.22
N PHE A 77 -7.80 -11.53 13.96
CA PHE A 77 -7.35 -10.29 13.34
C PHE A 77 -8.42 -9.19 13.37
N PRO A 78 -8.05 -7.93 13.15
CA PRO A 78 -9.02 -6.85 13.02
C PRO A 78 -9.98 -7.13 11.86
N GLY A 79 -11.25 -6.75 12.01
CA GLY A 79 -12.33 -7.10 11.06
C GLY A 79 -12.88 -8.53 11.21
N GLN A 80 -12.15 -9.45 11.85
CA GLN A 80 -12.72 -10.75 12.22
C GLN A 80 -13.50 -10.66 13.53
N ASP A 81 -14.74 -11.12 13.52
CA ASP A 81 -15.53 -11.32 14.74
C ASP A 81 -15.11 -12.57 15.51
N LYS A 82 -14.61 -13.58 14.79
CA LYS A 82 -14.14 -14.85 15.33
C LYS A 82 -13.03 -15.42 14.46
N TYR A 83 -12.12 -16.17 15.09
CA TYR A 83 -10.96 -16.77 14.43
C TYR A 83 -11.28 -17.64 13.20
N ASN A 84 -12.50 -18.21 13.13
CA ASN A 84 -12.93 -19.11 12.06
C ASN A 84 -13.80 -18.41 10.99
N MET A 85 -13.87 -17.08 10.99
CA MET A 85 -14.59 -16.31 9.98
C MET A 85 -13.59 -15.69 9.01
N ALA A 86 -13.85 -15.81 7.71
CA ALA A 86 -13.07 -15.16 6.68
C ALA A 86 -13.36 -13.65 6.67
N VAL A 87 -12.38 -12.86 6.23
CA VAL A 87 -12.57 -11.45 5.87
C VAL A 87 -12.13 -11.27 4.43
N GLY A 88 -13.01 -10.69 3.61
CA GLY A 88 -12.89 -10.69 2.17
C GLY A 88 -13.53 -11.93 1.53
N GLY A 89 -13.23 -12.16 0.25
CA GLY A 89 -13.81 -13.22 -0.57
C GLY A 89 -13.11 -14.58 -0.47
N TYR A 90 -11.97 -14.66 0.23
CA TYR A 90 -11.14 -15.87 0.25
C TYR A 90 -11.47 -16.79 1.44
N THR A 91 -11.62 -18.08 1.15
CA THR A 91 -11.82 -19.11 2.18
C THR A 91 -10.63 -20.05 2.31
N SER A 92 -9.82 -20.17 1.25
CA SER A 92 -8.62 -21.00 1.20
C SER A 92 -7.40 -20.15 0.84
N GLU A 93 -6.26 -20.50 1.44
CA GLU A 93 -4.96 -19.87 1.14
C GLU A 93 -4.55 -20.07 -0.33
N LEU A 94 -4.87 -21.23 -0.91
CA LEU A 94 -4.51 -21.55 -2.30
C LEU A 94 -5.18 -20.61 -3.31
N GLU A 95 -6.47 -20.32 -3.10
CA GLU A 95 -7.22 -19.39 -3.97
C GLU A 95 -6.59 -17.99 -3.92
N LEU A 96 -6.21 -17.54 -2.72
CA LEU A 96 -5.58 -16.23 -2.54
C LEU A 96 -4.20 -16.17 -3.23
N ILE A 97 -3.37 -17.21 -3.09
CA ILE A 97 -2.04 -17.27 -3.69
C ILE A 97 -2.12 -17.34 -5.23
N ASP A 98 -3.11 -18.03 -5.78
CA ASP A 98 -3.28 -18.07 -7.24
C ASP A 98 -3.76 -16.72 -7.78
N ASP A 99 -4.71 -16.07 -7.10
CA ASP A 99 -5.23 -14.76 -7.50
C ASP A 99 -4.18 -13.64 -7.35
N ILE A 100 -3.37 -13.65 -6.28
CA ILE A 100 -2.36 -12.62 -6.06
C ILE A 100 -1.25 -12.63 -7.14
N GLN A 101 -1.00 -13.78 -7.78
CA GLN A 101 -0.04 -13.86 -8.88
C GLN A 101 -0.53 -13.16 -10.17
N LEU A 102 -1.84 -12.99 -10.29
CA LEU A 102 -2.52 -12.31 -11.40
C LEU A 102 -2.89 -10.87 -11.07
N PHE A 103 -2.75 -10.46 -9.81
CA PHE A 103 -3.17 -9.15 -9.32
C PHE A 103 -2.03 -8.11 -9.47
N GLU A 104 -1.96 -7.48 -10.64
CA GLU A 104 -0.87 -6.54 -11.00
C GLU A 104 -1.26 -5.06 -10.87
N THR A 105 -2.55 -4.71 -10.93
CA THR A 105 -3.05 -3.33 -10.93
C THR A 105 -4.34 -3.18 -10.12
N PHE A 106 -4.61 -1.97 -9.60
CA PHE A 106 -5.74 -1.67 -8.71
C PHE A 106 -7.14 -1.89 -9.33
N ASP A 107 -7.25 -1.89 -10.66
CA ASP A 107 -8.50 -2.00 -11.43
C ASP A 107 -8.91 -3.45 -11.74
N SER A 108 -8.25 -4.43 -11.14
CA SER A 108 -8.61 -5.83 -11.30
C SER A 108 -9.91 -6.18 -10.54
N GLU A 109 -10.76 -7.00 -11.16
CA GLU A 109 -11.96 -7.56 -10.52
C GLU A 109 -11.62 -8.41 -9.28
N ILE A 110 -10.40 -8.95 -9.21
CA ILE A 110 -9.85 -9.67 -8.05
C ILE A 110 -9.92 -8.79 -6.78
N GLY A 111 -9.84 -7.46 -6.94
CA GLY A 111 -9.93 -6.51 -5.83
C GLY A 111 -11.24 -6.63 -5.02
N ALA A 112 -12.32 -7.15 -5.60
CA ALA A 112 -13.58 -7.40 -4.89
C ALA A 112 -13.45 -8.42 -3.75
N ASN A 113 -12.49 -9.34 -3.85
CA ASN A 113 -12.22 -10.32 -2.79
C ASN A 113 -11.40 -9.73 -1.63
N TRP A 114 -10.96 -8.47 -1.72
CA TRP A 114 -10.12 -7.82 -0.74
C TRP A 114 -10.86 -6.68 -0.04
N CYS A 115 -10.63 -6.54 1.26
CA CYS A 115 -11.21 -5.47 2.05
C CYS A 115 -10.24 -4.29 2.21
N SER A 116 -10.77 -3.07 2.25
CA SER A 116 -9.99 -1.87 2.56
C SER A 116 -9.61 -1.81 4.05
N ILE A 117 -8.34 -1.51 4.35
CA ILE A 117 -7.86 -1.38 5.74
C ILE A 117 -8.40 -0.12 6.41
N PHE A 118 -8.40 1.03 5.72
CA PHE A 118 -8.82 2.32 6.29
C PHE A 118 -10.17 2.83 5.77
N GLY A 119 -10.87 2.01 5.00
CA GLY A 119 -12.13 2.35 4.36
C GLY A 119 -11.95 2.88 2.94
N ILE A 120 -12.99 2.80 2.12
CA ILE A 120 -12.96 3.25 0.70
C ILE A 120 -13.09 4.77 0.54
N ASP A 121 -13.73 5.45 1.49
CA ASP A 121 -14.08 6.88 1.40
C ASP A 121 -13.31 7.75 2.41
N HIS A 122 -12.12 7.28 2.84
CA HIS A 122 -11.33 8.00 3.85
C HIS A 122 -10.52 9.14 3.21
N GLU A 123 -10.62 10.36 3.74
CA GLU A 123 -9.99 11.57 3.15
C GLU A 123 -8.47 11.43 2.88
N LYS A 124 -7.76 10.72 3.75
CA LYS A 124 -6.30 10.51 3.67
C LYS A 124 -5.86 9.29 2.87
N ALA A 125 -6.79 8.37 2.58
CA ALA A 125 -6.54 7.14 1.84
C ALA A 125 -7.79 6.80 1.01
N PRO A 126 -8.17 7.68 0.06
CA PRO A 126 -9.33 7.42 -0.77
C PRO A 126 -9.02 6.27 -1.71
N MET A 127 -10.00 5.42 -1.92
CA MET A 127 -9.90 4.35 -2.89
C MET A 127 -9.68 4.92 -4.31
N PRO A 128 -8.76 4.35 -5.12
CA PRO A 128 -8.55 4.78 -6.49
C PRO A 128 -9.82 4.58 -7.34
N ALA A 129 -10.07 5.50 -8.28
CA ALA A 129 -11.25 5.42 -9.12
C ALA A 129 -11.15 4.23 -10.08
N GLY A 130 -12.13 3.32 -10.02
CA GLY A 130 -12.17 2.12 -10.87
C GLY A 130 -11.65 0.84 -10.21
N SER A 131 -11.20 0.89 -8.95
CA SER A 131 -10.97 -0.32 -8.18
C SER A 131 -12.26 -0.92 -7.64
N PHE A 132 -12.19 -2.22 -7.33
CA PHE A 132 -13.32 -3.02 -6.86
C PHE A 132 -13.26 -3.34 -5.36
N PHE A 133 -12.40 -2.68 -4.59
CA PHE A 133 -12.24 -2.94 -3.16
C PHE A 133 -13.53 -2.67 -2.38
N GLU A 134 -13.80 -3.54 -1.41
CA GLU A 134 -14.97 -3.40 -0.55
C GLU A 134 -14.57 -2.96 0.86
N ASN A 135 -15.46 -2.24 1.53
CA ASN A 135 -15.36 -2.12 2.97
C ASN A 135 -15.75 -3.45 3.59
N ASP A 136 -15.01 -3.88 4.60
CA ASP A 136 -15.50 -4.92 5.51
C ASP A 136 -16.65 -4.32 6.32
N THR A 137 -17.86 -4.41 5.78
CA THR A 137 -19.09 -4.06 6.46
C THR A 137 -19.53 -5.28 7.23
N VAL A 138 -19.74 -5.09 8.53
CA VAL A 138 -20.43 -6.02 9.41
C VAL A 138 -21.69 -6.53 8.72
N VAL A 139 -21.65 -7.76 8.20
CA VAL A 139 -22.84 -8.42 7.69
C VAL A 139 -23.65 -8.79 8.92
N ALA A 140 -24.49 -7.87 9.38
CA ALA A 140 -25.37 -8.02 10.54
C ALA A 140 -26.35 -9.23 10.40
N GLU A 141 -26.35 -9.89 9.25
CA GLU A 141 -27.25 -10.99 8.90
C GLU A 141 -26.69 -12.38 9.24
N ASP A 142 -25.38 -12.53 9.49
CA ASP A 142 -24.84 -13.80 9.98
C ASP A 142 -24.94 -13.85 11.51
N VAL A 143 -25.89 -14.64 11.99
CA VAL A 143 -26.10 -14.97 13.40
C VAL A 143 -24.88 -15.75 13.90
N CYS A 144 -23.80 -15.05 14.24
CA CYS A 144 -22.65 -15.70 14.82
C CYS A 144 -22.92 -15.97 16.31
N ASN A 145 -23.13 -17.25 16.63
CA ASN A 145 -23.58 -17.72 17.94
C ASN A 145 -22.64 -17.41 19.13
N ALA A 146 -21.45 -16.84 18.89
CA ALA A 146 -20.44 -16.59 19.93
C ALA A 146 -19.50 -15.41 19.60
N CYS A 147 -19.98 -14.40 18.88
CA CYS A 147 -19.18 -13.19 18.66
C CYS A 147 -19.28 -12.21 19.84
N PRO A 148 -18.30 -11.30 19.99
CA PRO A 148 -18.39 -10.18 20.92
C PRO A 148 -19.65 -9.32 20.69
N GLU A 149 -20.24 -8.76 21.76
CA GLU A 149 -21.41 -7.89 21.67
C GLU A 149 -21.14 -6.59 20.89
N THR A 150 -19.88 -6.13 20.88
CA THR A 150 -19.42 -4.98 20.10
C THR A 150 -18.67 -5.46 18.86
N ARG A 151 -19.41 -5.54 17.76
CA ARG A 151 -18.89 -5.84 16.43
C ARG A 151 -18.57 -4.54 15.70
N PHE A 152 -17.32 -4.36 15.30
CA PHE A 152 -16.85 -3.19 14.56
C PHE A 152 -16.59 -3.58 13.11
N PRO A 153 -17.00 -2.77 12.13
CA PRO A 153 -16.52 -2.89 10.75
C PRO A 153 -14.99 -2.90 10.73
N GLY A 154 -14.37 -3.76 9.93
CA GLY A 154 -12.92 -3.91 9.94
C GLY A 154 -12.18 -2.60 9.70
N HIS A 155 -12.68 -1.76 8.78
CA HIS A 155 -12.09 -0.46 8.51
C HIS A 155 -12.14 0.53 9.69
N GLU A 156 -13.18 0.46 10.53
CA GLU A 156 -13.28 1.27 11.75
C GLU A 156 -12.35 0.71 12.85
N ASP A 157 -12.26 -0.62 12.96
CA ASP A 157 -11.38 -1.26 13.95
C ASP A 157 -9.90 -0.99 13.65
N TRP A 158 -9.50 -1.09 12.38
CA TRP A 158 -8.17 -0.68 11.91
C TRP A 158 -7.92 0.79 12.20
N LEU A 159 -8.84 1.69 11.84
CA LEU A 159 -8.68 3.12 12.08
C LEU A 159 -8.53 3.45 13.58
N TYR A 160 -9.32 2.80 14.44
CA TYR A 160 -9.22 2.96 15.89
C TYR A 160 -7.83 2.53 16.42
N LYS A 161 -7.30 1.40 15.95
CA LYS A 161 -5.97 0.90 16.33
C LYS A 161 -4.83 1.81 15.86
N PHE A 162 -5.06 2.55 14.78
CA PHE A 162 -4.14 3.59 14.29
C PHE A 162 -4.39 4.97 14.92
N GLY A 163 -5.19 5.07 15.99
CA GLY A 163 -5.42 6.32 16.72
C GLY A 163 -6.29 7.32 15.96
N GLY A 164 -7.12 6.86 15.03
CA GLY A 164 -7.99 7.71 14.21
C GLY A 164 -7.33 8.27 12.95
N GLU A 165 -6.11 7.84 12.64
CA GLU A 165 -5.30 8.38 11.54
C GLU A 165 -4.98 7.30 10.52
N ALA A 166 -5.60 7.38 9.33
CA ALA A 166 -5.29 6.46 8.24
C ALA A 166 -3.91 6.73 7.63
N MET A 167 -3.24 5.66 7.22
CA MET A 167 -1.99 5.73 6.46
C MET A 167 -2.28 5.50 4.98
N GLY A 168 -1.93 6.45 4.13
CA GLY A 168 -2.07 6.32 2.68
C GLY A 168 -0.85 5.64 2.05
N SER A 169 -1.05 4.99 0.91
CA SER A 169 0.04 4.46 0.09
C SER A 169 0.95 5.59 -0.42
N PRO A 170 2.26 5.37 -0.59
CA PRO A 170 3.14 6.32 -1.27
C PRO A 170 2.93 6.40 -2.79
N PHE A 171 2.11 5.50 -3.36
CA PHE A 171 1.72 5.49 -4.77
C PHE A 171 0.48 6.36 -5.00
N GLN A 172 0.26 6.82 -6.23
CA GLN A 172 -0.88 7.71 -6.53
C GLN A 172 -2.19 6.93 -6.56
N ASP A 173 -2.15 5.72 -7.11
CA ASP A 173 -3.31 4.83 -7.23
C ASP A 173 -3.22 3.67 -6.22
N GLY A 174 -2.29 3.76 -5.27
CA GLY A 174 -2.07 2.74 -4.24
C GLY A 174 -3.06 2.87 -3.09
N HIS A 175 -3.38 1.73 -2.49
CA HIS A 175 -4.38 1.60 -1.44
C HIS A 175 -4.11 0.32 -0.65
N PHE A 176 -4.10 0.41 0.68
CA PHE A 176 -3.80 -0.76 1.49
C PHE A 176 -5.04 -1.63 1.68
N ILE A 177 -4.91 -2.89 1.30
CA ILE A 177 -5.97 -3.89 1.31
C ILE A 177 -5.55 -5.09 2.14
N TYR A 178 -6.53 -5.79 2.70
CA TYR A 178 -6.30 -6.98 3.49
C TYR A 178 -7.36 -8.04 3.23
N ALA A 179 -6.96 -9.29 3.45
CA ALA A 179 -7.83 -10.45 3.45
C ALA A 179 -7.38 -11.38 4.57
N VAL A 180 -8.34 -12.09 5.18
CA VAL A 180 -8.03 -13.00 6.28
C VAL A 180 -8.59 -14.38 5.98
N ILE A 181 -7.71 -15.36 5.93
CA ILE A 181 -8.07 -16.78 5.82
C ILE A 181 -8.50 -17.28 7.20
N PRO A 182 -9.68 -17.91 7.33
CA PRO A 182 -10.19 -18.36 8.60
C PRO A 182 -9.31 -19.48 9.17
N GLY A 183 -9.08 -19.43 10.48
CA GLY A 183 -8.48 -20.53 11.22
C GLY A 183 -9.43 -21.71 11.35
N SER A 184 -8.88 -22.89 11.58
CA SER A 184 -9.62 -24.15 11.59
C SER A 184 -9.28 -25.01 12.81
N GLY A 185 -10.05 -26.07 13.04
CA GLY A 185 -9.73 -27.10 14.03
C GLY A 185 -9.87 -26.75 15.51
N SER A 186 -9.58 -27.74 16.35
CA SER A 186 -9.72 -27.66 17.81
C SER A 186 -8.76 -28.57 18.55
N GLY A 187 -8.29 -28.15 19.73
CA GLY A 187 -7.33 -28.93 20.52
C GLY A 187 -5.94 -28.88 19.88
N ASP A 188 -5.33 -30.05 19.70
CA ASP A 188 -3.98 -30.17 19.14
C ASP A 188 -3.93 -29.92 17.61
N ASP A 189 -5.07 -30.00 16.92
CA ASP A 189 -5.21 -29.73 15.48
C ASP A 189 -5.70 -28.29 15.20
N ALA A 190 -5.50 -27.35 16.13
CA ALA A 190 -5.96 -25.97 15.97
C ALA A 190 -5.00 -25.18 15.05
N GLU A 191 -5.54 -24.66 13.95
CA GLU A 191 -4.82 -23.79 13.02
C GLU A 191 -5.25 -22.33 13.22
N PRO A 192 -4.30 -21.40 13.43
CA PRO A 192 -4.63 -19.99 13.56
C PRO A 192 -5.01 -19.38 12.21
N PRO A 193 -5.81 -18.30 12.20
CA PRO A 193 -6.09 -17.55 10.98
C PRO A 193 -4.80 -16.98 10.37
N ILE A 194 -4.85 -16.67 9.08
CA ILE A 194 -3.73 -16.09 8.32
C ILE A 194 -4.18 -14.74 7.76
N LEU A 195 -3.41 -13.68 8.04
CA LEU A 195 -3.66 -12.34 7.51
C LEU A 195 -2.76 -12.09 6.30
N TYR A 196 -3.36 -11.64 5.20
CA TYR A 196 -2.66 -11.09 4.04
C TYR A 196 -2.92 -9.60 3.94
N ILE A 197 -1.87 -8.85 3.65
CA ILE A 197 -1.92 -7.41 3.38
C ILE A 197 -1.23 -7.17 2.05
N ALA A 198 -1.78 -6.27 1.25
CA ALA A 198 -1.15 -5.83 0.02
C ALA A 198 -1.37 -4.33 -0.24
N ASP A 199 -0.53 -3.77 -1.10
CA ASP A 199 -0.76 -2.46 -1.73
C ASP A 199 -1.36 -2.66 -3.13
N SER A 200 -2.52 -2.05 -3.39
CA SER A 200 -3.25 -2.15 -4.65
C SER A 200 -2.51 -1.66 -5.89
N GLU A 201 -1.44 -0.88 -5.74
CA GLU A 201 -0.61 -0.47 -6.88
C GLU A 201 -0.01 -1.69 -7.59
N ASN A 202 0.49 -2.67 -6.82
CA ASN A 202 1.02 -3.91 -7.35
C ASN A 202 0.97 -5.04 -6.30
N PRO A 203 -0.20 -5.62 -6.04
CA PRO A 203 -0.38 -6.62 -4.98
C PRO A 203 0.51 -7.84 -5.13
N LYS A 204 0.79 -8.25 -6.37
CA LYS A 204 1.69 -9.36 -6.69
C LYS A 204 3.07 -9.24 -6.06
N PHE A 205 3.66 -8.03 -6.08
CA PHE A 205 5.00 -7.81 -5.51
C PHE A 205 4.97 -7.12 -4.15
N LEU A 206 3.93 -6.31 -3.87
CA LEU A 206 3.75 -5.55 -2.63
C LEU A 206 2.71 -6.24 -1.74
N ASN A 207 3.01 -7.46 -1.30
CA ASN A 207 2.21 -8.16 -0.31
C ASN A 207 3.07 -8.68 0.85
N LYS A 208 2.42 -8.87 1.99
CA LYS A 208 2.97 -9.51 3.17
C LYS A 208 1.92 -10.37 3.83
N MET A 209 2.36 -11.42 4.52
CA MET A 209 1.50 -12.32 5.27
C MET A 209 1.93 -12.41 6.73
N LEU A 210 0.98 -12.70 7.61
CA LEU A 210 1.19 -12.96 9.03
C LEU A 210 0.44 -14.23 9.44
N GLN A 211 1.20 -15.18 9.97
CA GLN A 211 0.74 -16.49 10.48
C GLN A 211 1.43 -16.75 11.83
N PHE A 212 0.76 -17.51 12.71
CA PHE A 212 1.22 -17.84 14.07
C PHE A 212 1.47 -19.32 14.27
#